data_AF-A0A419FJL0-F1
#
_entry.id   AF-A0A419FJL0-F1
#
_cell.length_a   1.000
_cell.length_b   1.000
_cell.length_c   1.000
_cell.angle_alpha   90.00
_cell.angle_beta   90.00
_cell.angle_gamma   90.00
#
_symmetry.space_group_name_H-M   'P 1'
#
loop_
_entity.id
_entity.type
_entity.pdbx_description
1 polymer ?
#
loop_
_entity_poly.entity_id
_entity_poly.type
_entity_poly.pdbx_seq_one_letter_code
_entity_poly.pdbx_strand_id
1 'polypeptide(L)' 'MLGSLGWQELLIIVVILALLFGAQRVSGLGGALGKGIREFREEAKGSDKEKAPLLERPAGMSDAEWVEYQEFKKQQAKS' A
#
# COMPACT_ATOMS: atom_id res chain seq x y z
N MET A 1 21.97 2.09 -35.99
CA MET A 1 20.93 3.14 -36.08
C MET A 1 19.53 2.53 -35.84
N LEU A 2 19.36 1.81 -34.72
CA LEU A 2 18.11 1.14 -34.30
C LEU A 2 18.17 0.96 -32.77
N GLY A 3 18.30 2.05 -32.01
CA GLY A 3 18.92 1.95 -30.69
C GLY A 3 18.40 2.93 -29.67
N SER A 4 17.10 2.91 -29.41
CA SER A 4 16.51 3.05 -28.07
C SER A 4 15.01 3.05 -28.27
N LEU A 5 14.34 1.97 -27.90
CA LEU A 5 12.91 2.03 -27.67
C LEU A 5 12.75 2.88 -26.41
N GLY A 6 12.68 4.19 -26.60
CA GLY A 6 12.59 5.16 -25.53
C GLY A 6 11.20 5.16 -24.90
N TRP A 7 11.08 5.89 -23.81
CA TRP A 7 9.79 6.10 -23.16
C TRP A 7 8.74 6.70 -24.11
N GLN A 8 9.18 7.54 -25.06
CA GLN A 8 8.31 8.15 -26.06
C GLN A 8 7.72 7.12 -27.04
N GLU A 9 8.55 6.23 -27.60
CA GLU A 9 8.09 5.17 -28.51
C GLU A 9 7.15 4.21 -27.81
N LEU A 10 7.45 3.83 -26.56
CA LEU A 10 6.58 2.96 -25.77
C LEU A 10 5.20 3.61 -25.53
N LEU A 11 5.16 4.90 -25.22
CA LEU A 11 3.91 5.63 -25.02
C LEU A 11 3.06 5.66 -26.29
N ILE A 12 3.68 5.89 -27.46
CA ILE A 12 2.99 5.86 -28.75
C ILE A 12 2.36 4.48 -29.00
N ILE A 13 3.10 3.40 -28.73
CA ILE A 13 2.59 2.03 -28.89
C ILE A 13 1.40 1.79 -27.96
N VAL A 14 1.50 2.19 -26.68
CA VAL A 14 0.41 2.05 -25.70
C VAL A 14 -0.83 2.83 -26.15
N VAL A 15 -0.68 4.04 -26.68
CA VAL A 15 -1.80 4.83 -27.21
C VAL A 15 -2.47 4.13 -28.38
N ILE A 16 -1.70 3.58 -29.33
CA ILE A 16 -2.25 2.83 -30.46
C ILE A 16 -3.02 1.60 -29.96
N LEU A 17 -2.45 0.82 -29.03
CA LEU A 17 -3.14 -0.32 -28.44
C LEU A 17 -4.42 0.11 -27.71
N ALA A 18 -4.39 1.23 -26.99
CA ALA A 18 -5.57 1.76 -26.30
C ALA A 18 -6.68 2.20 -27.28
N LEU A 19 -6.34 2.69 -28.47
CA LEU A 19 -7.30 3.00 -29.52
C LEU A 19 -7.89 1.73 -30.15
N LEU A 20 -7.07 0.70 -30.39
CA LEU A 20 -7.52 -0.58 -30.96
C LEU A 20 -8.42 -1.37 -30.01
N PHE A 21 -8.03 -1.47 -28.74
CA PHE A 21 -8.79 -2.20 -27.72
C PHE A 21 -9.90 -1.36 -27.07
N GLY A 22 -9.80 -0.03 -27.19
CA GLY A 22 -10.68 0.93 -26.52
C GLY A 22 -10.40 1.06 -25.01
N ALA A 23 -10.77 2.21 -24.45
CA ALA A 23 -10.57 2.51 -23.03
C ALA A 23 -11.27 1.50 -22.10
N GLN A 24 -12.40 0.93 -22.52
CA GLN A 24 -13.19 -0.01 -21.71
C GLN A 24 -12.47 -1.35 -21.47
N ARG A 25 -11.75 -1.88 -22.46
CA ARG A 25 -10.99 -3.14 -22.30
C ARG A 25 -9.72 -2.92 -21.49
N VAL A 26 -8.99 -1.84 -21.77
CA VAL A 26 -7.77 -1.48 -21.05
C VAL A 26 -8.05 -1.19 -19.57
N SER A 27 -9.10 -0.43 -19.25
CA SER A 27 -9.48 -0.12 -17.86
C SER A 27 -9.97 -1.35 -17.09
N GLY A 28 -10.70 -2.26 -17.75
CA GLY A 28 -11.13 -3.52 -17.13
C GLY A 28 -9.95 -4.40 -16.72
N LEU A 29 -8.97 -4.59 -17.63
CA LEU A 29 -7.76 -5.37 -17.35
C LEU A 29 -6.85 -4.66 -16.33
N GLY A 30 -6.63 -3.36 -16.49
CA GLY A 30 -5.82 -2.57 -15.56
C GLY A 30 -6.39 -2.55 -14.15
N GLY A 31 -7.71 -2.48 -14.00
CA GLY A 31 -8.39 -2.56 -12.71
C GLY A 31 -8.22 -3.92 -12.03
N ALA A 32 -8.33 -5.02 -12.77
CA ALA A 32 -8.12 -6.37 -12.25
C ALA A 32 -6.64 -6.60 -11.83
N LEU A 33 -5.70 -6.20 -12.69
CA LEU A 33 -4.27 -6.28 -12.40
C LEU A 33 -3.87 -5.39 -11.21
N GLY A 34 -4.40 -4.18 -11.13
CA GLY A 34 -4.13 -3.25 -10.04
C GLY A 34 -4.62 -3.77 -8.69
N LYS A 35 -5.79 -4.42 -8.65
CA LYS A 35 -6.29 -5.09 -7.43
C LYS A 35 -5.36 -6.24 -7.01
N GLY A 36 -4.99 -7.13 -7.94
CA GLY A 36 -4.08 -8.23 -7.65
C GLY A 36 -2.70 -7.77 -7.17
N ILE A 37 -2.12 -6.74 -7.79
CA ILE A 37 -0.85 -6.15 -7.33
C ILE A 37 -1.00 -5.51 -5.95
N ARG A 38 -2.15 -4.87 -5.66
CA ARG A 38 -2.41 -4.27 -4.35
C ARG A 38 -2.52 -5.33 -3.27
N GLU A 39 -3.29 -6.39 -3.51
CA GLU A 39 -3.44 -7.53 -2.59
C GLU A 39 -2.09 -8.22 -2.38
N PHE A 40 -1.36 -8.51 -3.45
CA PHE A 40 -0.01 -9.05 -3.39
C PHE A 40 0.94 -8.16 -2.59
N ARG A 41 0.87 -6.83 -2.75
CA ARG A 41 1.69 -5.89 -1.99
C ARG A 41 1.26 -5.83 -0.52
N GLU A 42 -0.03 -5.94 -0.22
CA GLU A 42 -0.55 -5.96 1.15
C GLU A 42 -0.11 -7.23 1.88
N GLU A 43 -0.16 -8.38 1.23
CA GLU A 43 0.32 -9.67 1.74
C GLU A 43 1.85 -9.70 1.85
N ALA A 44 2.57 -9.27 0.82
CA ALA A 44 4.04 -9.23 0.80
C ALA A 44 4.62 -8.23 1.81
N LYS A 45 3.85 -7.22 2.22
CA LYS A 45 4.23 -6.29 3.29
C LYS A 45 3.96 -6.84 4.70
N GLY A 46 3.25 -7.96 4.82
CA GLY A 46 2.96 -8.63 6.09
C GLY A 46 2.19 -7.75 7.06
N SER A 47 0.86 -7.82 7.07
CA SER A 47 -0.04 -7.42 8.17
C SER A 47 0.21 -6.10 8.90
N ASP A 48 0.89 -5.12 8.30
CA ASP A 48 1.15 -3.82 8.95
C ASP A 48 -0.11 -2.92 8.98
N LYS A 49 -1.26 -3.44 8.51
CA LYS A 49 -2.58 -2.81 8.62
C LYS A 49 -3.40 -3.34 9.82
N GLU A 50 -2.90 -4.34 10.53
CA GLU A 50 -3.53 -4.86 11.75
C GLU A 50 -2.70 -4.59 13.02
N LYS A 51 -1.80 -3.61 12.93
CA LYS A 51 -1.45 -2.81 14.09
C LYS A 51 -2.26 -1.52 14.04
N ALA A 52 -3.49 -1.61 14.55
CA ALA A 52 -3.95 -0.52 15.41
C ALA A 52 -2.79 -0.16 16.35
N PRO A 53 -2.50 1.13 16.58
CA PRO A 53 -1.21 1.58 17.05
C PRO A 53 -0.94 1.03 18.46
N LEU A 54 -0.26 -0.12 18.53
CA LEU A 54 0.24 -0.66 19.80
C LEU A 54 1.43 0.15 20.32
N LEU A 55 1.84 1.20 19.59
CA LEU A 55 2.95 2.10 19.91
C LEU A 55 2.61 3.60 19.76
N GLU A 56 1.41 3.96 19.28
CA GLU A 56 0.99 5.37 19.29
C GLU A 56 -0.08 5.57 20.36
N ARG A 57 0.08 6.66 21.11
CA ARG A 57 -0.82 7.04 22.18
C ARG A 57 -2.27 7.03 21.68
N PRO A 58 -3.19 6.27 22.33
CA PRO A 58 -4.58 6.25 21.90
C PRO A 58 -5.10 7.69 21.89
N ALA A 59 -5.69 8.10 20.77
CA ALA A 59 -6.21 9.45 20.60
C ALA A 59 -7.25 9.73 21.69
N GLY A 60 -6.96 10.67 22.57
CA GLY A 60 -7.78 11.00 23.74
C GLY A 60 -7.12 10.75 25.10
N MET A 61 -5.96 10.11 25.15
CA MET A 61 -5.18 9.93 26.38
C MET A 61 -4.11 11.03 26.52
N SER A 62 -4.00 11.62 27.71
CA SER A 62 -2.98 12.62 28.05
C SER A 62 -1.60 11.99 28.27
N ASP A 63 -0.55 12.82 28.27
CA ASP A 63 0.84 12.36 28.45
C ASP A 63 1.06 11.64 29.79
N ALA A 64 0.38 12.10 30.85
CA ALA A 64 0.49 11.51 32.18
C ALA A 64 -0.14 10.11 32.25
N GLU A 65 -1.33 9.95 31.66
CA GLU A 65 -2.04 8.67 31.62
C GLU A 65 -1.27 7.63 30.79
N TRP A 66 -0.54 8.06 29.77
CA TRP A 66 0.25 7.16 28.93
C TRP A 66 1.48 6.60 29.65
N VAL A 67 2.13 7.43 30.48
CA VAL A 67 3.27 6.99 31.31
C VAL A 67 2.81 6.00 32.37
N GLU A 68 1.67 6.25 33.02
CA GLU A 68 1.10 5.34 34.03
C GLU A 68 0.69 3.99 33.41
N TYR A 69 0.07 4.00 32.23
CA TYR A 69 -0.28 2.77 31.50
C TYR A 69 0.96 1.91 31.16
N GLN A 70 2.06 2.55 30.76
CA GLN A 70 3.31 1.84 30.46
C GLN A 70 3.96 1.24 31.70
N GLU A 71 3.95 1.96 32.83
CA GLU A 71 4.49 1.44 34.09
C GLU A 71 3.65 0.29 34.65
N PHE A 72 2.31 0.39 34.58
CA PHE A 72 1.40 -0.70 34.94
C PHE A 72 1.66 -1.97 34.12
N LYS A 73 1.85 -1.83 32.79
CA LYS A 73 2.17 -2.94 31.89
C LYS A 73 3.52 -3.58 32.20
N LYS A 74 4.55 -2.80 32.55
CA LYS A 74 5.87 -3.33 32.94
C LYS A 74 5.82 -4.12 34.26
N GLN A 75 5.00 -3.68 35.21
CA GLN A 75 4.84 -4.36 36.49
C GLN A 75 4.12 -5.70 36.35
N GLN A 76 3.09 -5.76 35.49
CA GLN A 76 2.34 -6.98 35.24
C GLN A 76 3.16 -8.02 34.45
N ALA A 77 4.04 -7.59 33.55
CA ALA A 77 4.92 -8.49 32.78
C ALA A 77 6.08 -9.08 33.61
N LYS A 78 6.28 -8.62 34.84
CA LYS A 78 7.37 -9.03 35.74
C LYS A 78 6.90 -9.88 36.93
N SER A 79 5.61 -10.17 37.02
CA SER A 79 5.01 -11.21 37.89
C SER A 79 4.65 -12.43 37.05
#